data_AF-A0A7U9GFC8-F1
#
_entry.id   AF-A0A7U9GFC8-F1
#
_cell.length_a   1.000
_cell.length_b   1.000
_cell.length_c   1.000
_cell.angle_alpha   90.00
_cell.angle_beta   90.00
_cell.angle_gamma   90.00
#
_symmetry.space_group_name_H-M   'P 1'
#
loop_
_entity.id
_entity.type
_entity.pdbx_description
1 polymer ?
#
loop_
_entity_poly.entity_id
_entity_poly.type
_entity_poly.pdbx_seq_one_letter_code
_entity_poly.pdbx_strand_id
1 'polypeptide(L)' 'MPEIDALLGLSFCMYFFDNKQHKLPHLHVKYGGYELIIAIESGECLEGAT' A
#
# COMPACT_ATOMS: atom_id res chain seq x y z
N MET A 1 -0.71 -8.62 6.42
CA MET A 1 -0.14 -8.19 5.15
C MET A 1 1.23 -8.78 5.05
N PRO A 2 1.50 -9.73 4.14
CA PRO A 2 2.88 -10.12 3.88
C PRO A 2 3.62 -8.93 3.21
N GLU A 3 4.83 -8.65 3.69
CA GLU A 3 5.78 -7.81 2.95
C GLU A 3 6.23 -8.60 1.72
N ILE A 4 6.11 -7.98 0.56
CA ILE A 4 6.48 -8.59 -0.72
C ILE A 4 7.86 -8.13 -1.19
N ASP A 5 8.31 -6.97 -0.73
CA ASP A 5 9.64 -6.42 -1.03
C ASP A 5 10.02 -5.33 -0.02
N ALA A 6 11.33 -5.06 0.07
CA ALA A 6 11.88 -3.95 0.83
C ALA A 6 13.11 -3.37 0.11
N LEU A 7 13.07 -2.07 -0.18
CA LEU A 7 14.11 -1.38 -0.93
C LEU A 7 14.29 0.06 -0.46
N LEU A 8 15.53 0.49 -0.26
CA LEU A 8 15.89 1.88 0.12
C LEU A 8 15.16 2.40 1.39
N GLY A 9 14.81 1.50 2.30
CA GLY A 9 14.07 1.82 3.53
C GLY A 9 12.55 1.92 3.35
N LEU A 10 12.04 1.63 2.15
CA LEU A 10 10.62 1.42 1.89
C LEU A 10 10.25 -0.04 2.10
N SER A 11 9.15 -0.30 2.78
CA SER A 11 8.52 -1.61 2.91
C SER A 11 7.28 -1.67 2.03
N PHE A 12 7.21 -2.67 1.16
CA PHE A 12 6.13 -2.86 0.20
C PHE A 12 5.28 -4.06 0.61
N CYS A 13 4.00 -3.82 0.86
CA CYS A 13 3.07 -4.86 1.27
C CYS A 13 1.84 -4.86 0.36
N MET A 14 1.30 -6.04 0.03
CA MET A 14 0.09 -6.15 -0.81
C MET A 14 -1.03 -6.93 -0.09
N TYR A 15 -2.25 -6.39 -0.12
CA TYR A 15 -3.47 -7.09 0.27
C TYR A 15 -4.35 -7.30 -0.96
N PHE A 16 -4.53 -8.55 -1.35
CA PHE A 16 -5.45 -8.89 -2.45
C PHE A 16 -6.91 -9.05 -1.97
N PHE A 17 -7.11 -9.27 -0.68
CA PHE A 17 -8.43 -9.55 -0.07
C PHE A 17 -8.75 -8.60 1.08
N ASP A 18 -8.54 -7.31 0.90
CA ASP A 18 -9.15 -6.33 1.81
C ASP A 18 -10.55 -5.97 1.29
N ASN A 19 -11.53 -6.64 1.87
CA ASN A 19 -12.94 -6.43 1.60
C ASN A 19 -13.60 -5.44 2.58
N LYS A 20 -12.80 -4.78 3.44
CA LYS A 20 -13.32 -3.86 4.48
C LYS A 20 -13.00 -2.39 4.23
N GLN A 21 -11.84 -2.04 3.67
CA GLN A 21 -11.49 -0.64 3.39
C GLN A 21 -11.45 -0.36 1.90
N HIS A 22 -10.44 -0.87 1.19
CA HIS A 22 -10.25 -0.59 -0.22
C HIS A 22 -10.63 -1.83 -1.02
N LYS A 23 -11.85 -1.85 -1.55
CA LYS A 23 -12.48 -2.98 -2.26
C LYS A 23 -11.78 -3.42 -3.56
N LEU A 24 -10.57 -2.90 -3.84
CA LEU A 24 -9.76 -3.12 -5.03
C LEU A 24 -8.32 -3.46 -4.60
N PRO A 25 -7.56 -4.23 -5.39
CA PRO A 25 -6.16 -4.51 -5.11
C PRO A 25 -5.33 -3.23 -4.96
N HIS A 26 -4.57 -3.14 -3.87
CA HIS A 26 -3.76 -1.96 -3.55
C HIS A 26 -2.44 -2.34 -2.87
N LEU A 27 -1.47 -1.44 -3.00
CA LEU A 27 -0.12 -1.54 -2.46
C LEU A 27 0.02 -0.56 -1.29
N HIS A 28 0.51 -1.06 -0.16
CA HIS A 28 0.94 -0.20 0.95
C HIS A 28 2.46 -0.03 0.85
N VAL A 29 2.90 1.22 0.89
CA VAL A 29 4.31 1.60 0.94
C VAL A 29 4.55 2.31 2.27
N LYS A 30 5.47 1.77 3.07
CA LYS A 30 5.77 2.29 4.41
C LYS A 30 7.18 2.85 4.47
N TYR A 31 7.34 4.00 5.13
CA TYR A 31 8.63 4.60 5.43
C TYR A 31 8.60 5.21 6.84
N GLY A 32 9.33 4.61 7.78
CA GLY A 32 9.29 5.04 9.18
C GLY A 32 7.86 5.00 9.73
N GLY A 33 7.31 6.17 10.11
CA GLY A 33 5.93 6.31 10.59
C GLY A 33 4.91 6.68 9.52
N TYR A 34 5.32 6.80 8.26
CA TYR A 34 4.46 7.20 7.14
C TYR A 34 3.97 5.97 6.35
N GLU A 35 2.75 6.06 5.82
CA GLU A 35 2.13 5.03 4.97
C GLU A 35 1.45 5.69 3.78
N LEU A 36 1.69 5.14 2.58
CA LEU A 36 1.05 5.52 1.33
C LEU A 36 0.33 4.30 0.76
N ILE A 37 -0.95 4.46 0.42
CA ILE A 37 -1.78 3.40 -0.16
C ILE A 37 -2.09 3.74 -1.61
N ILE A 38 -1.72 2.87 -2.54
CA ILE A 38 -1.82 3.10 -3.98
C ILE A 38 -2.68 2.01 -4.61
N ALA A 39 -3.67 2.39 -5.42
CA ALA A 39 -4.43 1.44 -6.22
C ALA A 39 -3.53 0.83 -7.30
N ILE A 40 -3.51 -0.51 -7.41
CA ILE A 40 -2.65 -1.20 -8.39
C ILE A 40 -3.12 -0.92 -9.83
N GLU A 41 -4.43 -0.83 -10.05
CA GLU A 41 -4.98 -0.64 -11.40
C GLU A 41 -4.83 0.79 -11.91
N SER A 42 -5.13 1.81 -11.08
CA SER A 42 -5.10 3.22 -11.53
C SER A 42 -3.80 3.95 -11.18
N GLY A 43 -3.01 3.44 -10.23
CA GLY A 43 -1.85 4.14 -9.67
C GLY A 43 -2.24 5.34 -8.80
N GLU A 44 -3.52 5.54 -8.52
CA GLU A 44 -4.00 6.66 -7.71
C GLU A 44 -3.67 6.44 -6.23
N CYS A 45 -3.35 7.53 -5.55
CA CYS A 45 -3.23 7.57 -4.10
C CYS A 45 -4.63 7.42 -3.49
N LEU A 46 -4.84 6.33 -2.76
CA LEU A 46 -6.06 6.07 -2.01
C LEU A 46 -6.02 6.73 -0.62
N GLU A 47 -4.83 6.75 0.01
CA GLU A 47 -4.61 7.32 1.34
C GLU A 47 -3.11 7.58 1.57
N GLY A 48 -2.75 8.47 2.51
CA GLY A 48 -1.34 8.81 2.81
C GLY A 48 -0.91 10.19 2.33
N ALA A 49 -1.87 11.08 2.04
CA ALA A 49 -1.61 12.46 1.64
C ALA A 49 -2.08 13.47 2.69
N THR A 50 -1.60 13.39 3.94
CA THR A 50 -1.31 14.57 4.80
C THR A 50 -0.48 14.18 6.01
#